data_AF-A0A970EG67-F1
#
_entry.id   AF-A0A970EG67-F1
#
_cell.length_a   1.000
_cell.length_b   1.000
_cell.length_c   1.000
_cell.angle_alpha   90.00
_cell.angle_beta   90.00
_cell.angle_gamma   90.00
#
_symmetry.space_group_name_H-M   'P 1'
#
loop_
_entity.id
_entity.type
_entity.pdbx_description
1 polymer ?
#
loop_
_entity_poly.entity_id
_entity_poly.type
_entity_poly.pdbx_seq_one_letter_code
_entity_poly.pdbx_strand_id
1 'polypeptide(L)' 'MAKCVICNKGVSFGIKLSHSHRRSNRKWKPNIRTVKAIVNGTPKTIKVCSRCL' A
#
# COMPACT_ATOMS: atom_id res chain seq x y z
N MET A 1 0.50 -3.55 9.08
CA MET A 1 0.30 -2.55 8.00
C MET A 1 -0.45 -3.21 6.85
N ALA A 2 -1.36 -2.50 6.19
CA ALA A 2 -2.09 -3.06 5.05
C ALA A 2 -1.10 -3.40 3.91
N LYS A 3 -1.21 -4.61 3.38
CA LYS A 3 -0.57 -5.04 2.13
C LYS A 3 -1.66 -5.30 1.11
N CYS A 4 -1.37 -5.07 -0.17
CA CYS A 4 -2.27 -5.45 -1.24
C CYS A 4 -2.27 -6.98 -1.37
N VAL A 5 -3.45 -7.61 -1.39
CA VAL A 5 -3.58 -9.07 -1.53
C VAL A 5 -3.12 -9.55 -2.92
N ILE A 6 -3.28 -8.73 -3.96
CA ILE A 6 -2.97 -9.11 -5.35
C ILE A 6 -1.47 -8.98 -5.66
N CYS A 7 -0.88 -7.79 -5.47
CA CYS A 7 0.51 -7.50 -5.86
C CYS A 7 1.50 -7.41 -4.68
N ASN A 8 1.06 -7.76 -3.47
CA ASN A 8 1.88 -7.71 -2.25
C ASN A 8 2.54 -6.37 -1.91
N LYS A 9 2.12 -5.28 -2.55
CA LYS A 9 2.60 -3.92 -2.24
C LYS A 9 2.37 -3.62 -0.77
N GLY A 10 3.47 -3.45 -0.07
CA GLY A 10 3.53 -3.05 1.32
C GLY A 10 4.11 -1.66 1.46
N VAL A 11 4.37 -1.29 2.70
CA VAL A 11 4.97 0.00 3.01
C VAL A 11 6.47 -0.08 2.82
N SER A 12 7.02 0.84 2.05
CA SER A 12 8.47 0.99 1.90
C SER A 12 8.98 2.15 2.75
N PHE A 13 10.28 2.08 3.09
CA PHE A 13 10.98 3.08 3.87
C PHE A 13 12.11 3.68 3.05
N GLY A 14 12.42 4.93 3.35
CA GLY A 14 13.63 5.59 2.85
C GLY A 14 13.69 7.00 3.39
N ILE A 15 14.28 7.92 2.63
CA ILE A 15 14.71 9.21 3.15
C ILE A 15 14.03 10.34 2.38
N LYS A 16 13.51 11.33 3.10
CA LYS A 16 13.19 12.65 2.56
C LYS A 16 14.43 13.53 2.66
N LEU A 17 14.95 13.93 1.51
CA LEU A 17 16.07 14.86 1.38
C LEU A 17 15.52 16.29 1.25
N SER A 18 16.00 17.23 2.06
CA SER A 18 15.73 18.65 1.88
C SER A 18 16.69 19.28 0.86
N HIS A 19 16.38 20.49 0.41
CA HIS A 19 17.27 21.28 -0.45
C HIS A 19 18.66 21.47 0.18
N SER A 20 18.72 21.68 1.50
CA SER A 20 19.95 21.76 2.31
C SER A 20 20.56 20.39 2.70
N HIS A 21 20.19 19.31 2.02
CA HIS A 21 20.69 17.95 2.27
C HIS A 21 20.39 17.35 3.66
N ARG A 22 19.44 17.91 4.42
CA ARG A 22 18.98 17.27 5.67
C ARG A 22 18.21 16.00 5.32
N ARG A 23 18.60 14.90 5.95
CA ARG A 23 18.01 13.56 5.76
C ARG A 23 17.04 13.29 6.90
N SER A 24 15.79 12.98 6.56
CA SER A 24 14.77 12.55 7.53
C SER A 24 14.11 11.26 7.06
N ASN A 25 13.79 10.36 7.99
CA ASN A 25 13.17 9.08 7.63
C ASN A 25 11.73 9.32 7.12
N ARG A 26 11.40 8.73 5.97
CA ARG A 26 10.08 8.78 5.36
C ARG A 26 9.56 7.37 5.11
N LYS A 27 8.25 7.23 5.34
CA LYS A 27 7.49 6.00 5.10
C LYS A 27 6.58 6.20 3.89
N TRP A 28 6.77 5.45 2.81
CA TRP A 28 5.90 5.48 1.63
C TRP A 28 4.83 4.41 1.74
N LYS A 29 3.60 4.86 2.00
CA LYS A 29 2.43 3.98 2.08
C LYS A 29 1.77 3.88 0.70
N PRO A 30 1.56 2.68 0.14
CA PRO A 30 0.74 2.52 -1.06
C PRO A 30 -0.72 2.88 -0.75
N ASN A 31 -1.45 3.38 -1.75
CA ASN A 31 -2.88 3.70 -1.66
C ASN A 31 -3.70 2.40 -1.65
N ILE A 32 -3.84 1.79 -0.48
CA ILE A 32 -4.62 0.56 -0.26
C ILE A 32 -6.02 0.92 0.21
N ARG A 33 -7.02 0.35 -0.45
CA ARG A 33 -8.44 0.50 -0.15
C ARG A 33 -9.03 -0.85 0.22
N THR A 34 -10.07 -0.82 1.03
CA THR A 34 -10.87 -2.00 1.40
C THR A 34 -12.05 -2.10 0.45
N VAL A 35 -12.15 -3.22 -0.28
CA VAL A 35 -13.24 -3.48 -1.23
C VAL A 35 -13.89 -4.81 -0.95
N LYS A 36 -15.16 -4.95 -1.32
CA LYS A 36 -15.87 -6.23 -1.31
C LYS A 36 -15.66 -6.88 -2.68
N ALA A 37 -15.11 -8.09 -2.69
CA ALA A 37 -14.89 -8.86 -3.92
C ALA A 37 -15.29 -10.32 -3.68
N ILE A 38 -15.70 -11.00 -4.74
CA ILE A 38 -15.93 -12.44 -4.69
C ILE A 38 -14.56 -13.11 -4.82
N VAL A 39 -14.13 -13.79 -3.76
CA VAL A 39 -12.88 -14.56 -3.75
C VAL A 39 -13.25 -16.03 -3.57
N ASN A 40 -12.94 -16.84 -4.58
CA ASN A 40 -13.27 -18.28 -4.62
C ASN A 40 -14.76 -18.55 -4.35
N GLY A 41 -15.65 -17.81 -5.03
CA GLY A 41 -17.11 -17.98 -4.92
C GLY A 41 -17.76 -17.38 -3.66
N THR A 42 -16.98 -16.86 -2.71
CA THR A 42 -17.50 -16.24 -1.48
C THR A 42 -17.25 -14.73 -1.46
N PRO A 43 -18.25 -13.89 -1.12
CA PRO A 43 -18.04 -12.46 -0.97
C PRO A 43 -17.17 -12.20 0.27
N LYS A 44 -16.00 -11.59 0.06
CA LYS A 44 -15.02 -11.27 1.10
C LYS A 44 -14.56 -9.82 0.98
N THR A 45 -14.25 -9.22 2.13
CA THR A 45 -13.63 -7.89 2.17
C THR A 45 -12.12 -8.03 2.06
N ILE A 46 -11.54 -7.52 0.98
CA ILE A 46 -10.10 -7.60 0.70
C ILE A 46 -9.45 -6.22 0.63
N LYS A 47 -8.15 -6.17 0.92
CA LYS A 47 -7.32 -4.96 0.84
C LYS A 47 -6.58 -4.95 -0.49
N VAL A 48 -6.90 -3.98 -1.33
CA VAL A 48 -6.37 -3.89 -2.71
C VAL A 48 -5.79 -2.49 -2.93
N CYS A 49 -4.65 -2.40 -3.60
CA CYS A 49 -4.09 -1.10 -3.98
C CYS A 49 -4.84 -0.52 -5.18
N SER A 50 -4.88 0.80 -5.32
CA SER A 50 -5.53 1.48 -6.45
C SER A 50 -4.99 1.14 -7.84
N ARG A 51 -3.85 0.41 -7.94
CA ARG A 51 -3.33 -0.12 -9.22
C ARG A 51 -3.87 -1.51 -9.58
N CYS A 52 -4.51 -2.18 -8.63
CA CYS A 52 -5.07 -3.54 -8.80
C CYS A 52 -6.58 -3.57 -8.56
N LEU A 53 -7.19 -2.41 -8.28
CA LEU A 53 -8.59 -2.15 -8.56
C LEU A 53 -8.69 -1.80 -10.04
#